data_AF-A0A067BWK1-F1
#
_entry.id   AF-A0A067BWK1-F1
#
_cell.length_a   1.000
_cell.length_b   1.000
_cell.length_c   1.000
_cell.angle_alpha   90.00
_cell.angle_beta   90.00
_cell.angle_gamma   90.00
#
_symmetry.space_group_name_H-M   'P 1'
#
loop_
_entity.id
_entity.type
_entity.pdbx_description
1 polymer ?
#
loop_
_entity_poly.entity_id
_entity_poly.type
_entity_poly.pdbx_seq_one_letter_code
_entity_poly.pdbx_strand_id
1 'polypeptide(L)'
;MGNQQGSYNPARDAAEAGRRPDDHELLLLFSLQKRFTTRLVECPYHLGLLGRYWDSMHGNLMRNNALPFQRNSADWQTIGFTSCNPGDDIRAGGELGLECLVFFVENYPGEARMLNRHLGYPLAKAAVAVVRVLMEILHVVAMDGSKGNFPVQETLYWQLLDADASFFQLFAFCLLMFDELYCEWVSTTGVAAQACDTSIVAQLADQGKAKLLATLRRAPEHLTDLIDLCGNGQILRKLHLKLDLDAKKPKPNAWSKRVDLFFGLEQKGH
;
A
#
# COMPACT_ATOMS: atom_id res chain seq x y z
N MET A 1 -24.04 33.37 38.74
CA MET A 1 -23.56 33.13 37.36
C MET A 1 -22.96 31.73 37.35
N GLY A 2 -23.42 30.87 36.44
CA GLY A 2 -23.32 29.42 36.56
C GLY A 2 -21.92 28.84 36.28
N ASN A 3 -21.48 27.94 37.16
CA ASN A 3 -20.39 27.01 36.90
C ASN A 3 -20.87 25.98 35.88
N GLN A 4 -20.32 26.02 34.67
CA GLN A 4 -20.40 24.89 33.73
C GLN A 4 -19.46 23.79 34.24
N GLN A 5 -19.99 22.87 35.03
CA GLN A 5 -19.37 21.55 35.19
C GLN A 5 -19.53 20.82 33.87
N GLY A 6 -18.46 20.81 33.07
CA GLY A 6 -18.35 19.90 31.93
C GLY A 6 -18.51 18.47 32.44
N SER A 7 -19.55 17.79 31.99
CA SER A 7 -19.79 16.38 32.29
C SER A 7 -18.59 15.57 31.82
N TYR A 8 -17.81 15.05 32.77
CA TYR A 8 -16.78 14.05 32.52
C TYR A 8 -17.41 12.87 31.79
N ASN A 9 -17.00 12.64 30.53
CA ASN A 9 -17.50 11.54 29.72
C ASN A 9 -16.35 10.55 29.47
N PRO A 10 -16.25 9.48 30.27
CA PRO A 10 -15.16 8.51 30.14
C PRO A 10 -15.16 7.77 28.80
N ALA A 11 -16.27 7.72 28.07
CA ALA A 11 -16.30 7.14 26.72
C ALA A 11 -15.63 8.04 25.67
N ARG A 12 -15.61 9.36 25.90
CA ARG A 12 -14.92 10.33 25.05
C ARG A 12 -13.42 10.34 25.32
N ASP A 13 -13.02 10.26 26.59
CA ASP A 13 -11.61 10.11 26.99
C ASP A 13 -11.03 8.73 26.59
N ALA A 14 -11.84 7.66 26.63
CA ALA A 14 -11.44 6.34 26.15
C ALA A 14 -11.36 6.26 24.61
N ALA A 15 -12.14 7.06 23.89
CA ALA A 15 -11.98 7.25 22.45
C ALA A 15 -10.80 8.17 22.10
N GLU A 16 -10.32 8.99 23.03
CA GLU A 16 -9.09 9.79 22.89
C GLU A 16 -7.83 8.98 23.22
N ALA A 17 -7.94 7.95 24.07
CA ALA A 17 -6.86 7.01 24.34
C ALA A 17 -6.80 5.95 23.23
N GLY A 18 -5.79 6.05 22.35
CA GLY A 18 -5.48 4.98 21.41
C GLY A 18 -5.34 3.62 22.11
N ARG A 19 -5.56 2.53 21.38
CA ARG A 19 -5.32 1.17 21.89
C ARG A 19 -4.04 0.60 21.30
N ARG A 20 -3.55 -0.49 21.89
CA ARG A 20 -2.53 -1.34 21.26
C ARG A 20 -3.16 -2.24 20.20
N PRO A 21 -2.37 -2.72 19.22
CA PRO A 21 -2.87 -3.72 18.29
C PRO A 21 -3.20 -5.03 19.02
N ASP A 22 -4.22 -5.73 18.56
CA ASP A 22 -4.58 -7.06 19.05
C ASP A 22 -3.71 -8.17 18.43
N ASP A 23 -3.93 -9.43 18.80
CA ASP A 23 -3.12 -10.55 18.32
C ASP A 23 -3.16 -10.71 16.79
N HIS A 24 -4.30 -10.45 16.15
CA HIS A 24 -4.43 -10.55 14.70
C HIS A 24 -3.63 -9.44 14.00
N GLU A 25 -3.84 -8.20 14.44
CA GLU A 25 -3.16 -7.02 13.92
C GLU A 25 -1.64 -7.11 14.16
N LEU A 26 -1.22 -7.66 15.29
CA LEU A 26 0.19 -7.92 15.58
C LEU A 26 0.81 -8.90 14.60
N LEU A 27 0.14 -10.02 14.31
CA LEU A 27 0.62 -10.99 13.34
C LEU A 27 0.74 -10.36 11.94
N LEU A 28 -0.22 -9.52 11.56
CA LEU A 28 -0.15 -8.74 10.32
C LEU A 28 1.04 -7.79 10.30
N LEU A 29 1.24 -6.99 11.36
CA LEU A 29 2.36 -6.05 11.47
C LEU A 29 3.73 -6.77 11.43
N PHE A 30 3.86 -7.91 12.10
CA PHE A 30 5.07 -8.74 12.01
C PHE A 30 5.30 -9.28 10.60
N SER A 31 4.26 -9.78 9.93
CA SER A 31 4.33 -10.23 8.55
C SER A 31 4.73 -9.10 7.60
N LEU A 32 4.14 -7.92 7.76
CA LEU A 32 4.48 -6.72 6.99
C LEU A 32 5.94 -6.30 7.22
N GLN A 33 6.42 -6.30 8.47
CA GLN A 33 7.83 -5.98 8.77
C GLN A 33 8.78 -6.94 8.05
N LYS A 34 8.51 -8.24 8.15
CA LYS A 34 9.34 -9.28 7.53
C LYS A 34 9.43 -9.06 6.02
N ARG A 35 8.30 -8.87 5.34
CA ARG A 35 8.24 -8.67 3.89
C ARG A 35 8.88 -7.35 3.45
N PHE A 36 8.69 -6.28 4.22
CA PHE A 36 9.32 -4.98 3.94
C PHE A 36 10.85 -5.03 4.05
N THR A 37 11.39 -5.75 5.03
CA THR A 37 12.85 -5.91 5.19
C THR A 37 13.46 -6.98 4.29
N THR A 38 12.63 -7.82 3.68
CA THR A 38 13.09 -8.88 2.78
C THR A 38 13.50 -8.25 1.46
N ARG A 39 14.78 -8.40 1.10
CA ARG A 39 15.29 -7.94 -0.18
C ARG A 39 14.78 -8.84 -1.29
N LEU A 40 14.47 -8.23 -2.42
CA LEU A 40 14.19 -9.00 -3.62
C LEU A 40 15.43 -9.77 -4.08
N VAL A 41 15.23 -11.05 -4.30
CA VAL A 41 16.20 -12.00 -4.83
C VAL A 41 15.58 -12.78 -5.97
N GLU A 42 16.40 -13.42 -6.81
CA GLU A 42 15.91 -14.19 -7.96
C GLU A 42 15.41 -15.58 -7.54
N CYS A 43 14.35 -15.60 -6.73
CA CYS A 43 13.63 -16.81 -6.37
C CYS A 43 12.33 -16.94 -7.18
N PRO A 44 11.75 -18.16 -7.30
CA PRO A 44 10.52 -18.37 -8.05
C PRO A 44 9.36 -17.47 -7.60
N TYR A 45 9.29 -17.14 -6.31
CA TYR A 45 8.24 -16.27 -5.77
C TYR A 45 8.33 -14.83 -6.31
N HIS A 46 9.49 -14.18 -6.16
CA HIS A 46 9.69 -12.82 -6.65
C HIS A 46 9.60 -12.72 -8.17
N LEU A 47 10.13 -13.71 -8.89
CA LEU A 47 9.99 -13.77 -10.34
C LEU A 47 8.52 -13.92 -10.76
N GLY A 48 7.74 -14.72 -10.01
CA GLY A 48 6.29 -14.83 -10.20
C GLY A 48 5.55 -13.52 -9.97
N LEU A 49 5.92 -12.74 -8.95
CA LEU A 49 5.35 -11.41 -8.72
C LEU A 49 5.69 -10.43 -9.86
N LEU A 50 6.95 -10.39 -10.30
CA LEU A 50 7.35 -9.57 -11.44
C LEU A 50 6.60 -9.97 -12.73
N GLY A 51 6.46 -11.28 -12.99
CA GLY A 51 5.68 -11.80 -14.12
C GLY A 51 4.22 -11.35 -14.07
N ARG A 52 3.57 -11.47 -12.90
CA ARG A 52 2.18 -11.01 -12.72
C ARG A 52 2.02 -9.51 -12.94
N TYR A 53 2.95 -8.69 -12.45
CA TYR A 53 2.94 -7.25 -12.73
C TYR A 53 3.07 -6.98 -14.23
N TRP A 54 4.06 -7.60 -14.88
CA TRP A 54 4.32 -7.47 -16.31
C TRP A 54 3.09 -7.83 -17.14
N ASP A 55 2.50 -9.00 -16.85
CA ASP A 55 1.31 -9.49 -17.53
C ASP A 55 0.08 -8.60 -17.28
N SER A 56 -0.08 -8.05 -16.08
CA SER A 56 -1.21 -7.16 -15.77
C SER A 56 -1.11 -5.83 -16.51
N MET A 57 0.10 -5.28 -16.62
CA MET A 57 0.35 -4.00 -17.29
C MET A 57 0.39 -4.12 -18.82
N HIS A 58 0.97 -5.19 -19.38
CA HIS A 58 1.04 -5.42 -20.82
C HIS A 58 -0.11 -6.25 -21.39
N GLY A 59 -0.62 -7.24 -20.65
CA GLY A 59 -1.57 -8.24 -21.15
C GLY A 59 -2.94 -7.68 -21.52
N ASN A 60 -3.33 -6.52 -20.98
CA ASN A 60 -4.53 -5.80 -21.42
C ASN A 60 -4.32 -4.91 -22.65
N LEU A 61 -3.08 -4.68 -23.09
CA LEU A 61 -2.74 -3.86 -24.25
C LEU A 61 -2.62 -4.67 -25.55
N MET A 62 -2.33 -5.98 -25.45
CA MET A 62 -1.99 -6.81 -26.60
C MET A 62 -2.78 -8.13 -26.62
N ARG A 63 -4.08 -8.07 -26.98
CA ARG A 63 -4.94 -9.28 -27.06
C ARG A 63 -4.45 -10.36 -28.04
N ASN A 64 -3.52 -10.03 -28.95
CA ASN A 64 -3.01 -10.97 -29.97
C ASN A 64 -1.48 -11.15 -29.99
N ASN A 65 -0.69 -10.42 -29.18
CA ASN A 65 0.79 -10.50 -29.13
C ASN A 65 1.30 -10.16 -27.71
N ALA A 66 1.03 -11.04 -26.74
CA ALA A 66 1.54 -10.83 -25.38
C ALA A 66 3.07 -10.78 -25.39
N LEU A 67 3.64 -9.69 -24.88
CA LEU A 67 5.08 -9.57 -24.72
C LEU A 67 5.54 -10.60 -23.68
N PRO A 68 6.46 -11.52 -24.04
CA PRO A 68 6.93 -12.52 -23.09
C PRO A 68 7.62 -11.82 -21.92
N PHE A 69 7.40 -12.32 -20.71
CA PHE A 69 8.04 -11.80 -19.51
C PHE A 69 9.57 -11.79 -19.66
N GLN A 70 10.18 -10.64 -19.38
CA GLN A 70 11.63 -10.48 -19.36
C GLN A 70 12.08 -9.88 -18.03
N ARG A 71 12.98 -10.60 -17.34
CA ARG A 71 13.50 -10.17 -16.04
C ARG A 71 14.16 -8.78 -16.09
N ASN A 72 14.91 -8.51 -17.15
CA ASN A 72 15.51 -7.21 -17.43
C ASN A 72 15.15 -6.82 -18.87
N SER A 73 14.55 -5.65 -19.06
CA SER A 73 14.14 -5.12 -20.37
C SER A 73 13.94 -3.61 -20.28
N ALA A 74 14.13 -2.89 -21.39
CA ALA A 74 13.72 -1.49 -21.48
C ALA A 74 12.20 -1.32 -21.34
N ASP A 75 11.41 -2.36 -21.62
CA ASP A 75 9.95 -2.32 -21.54
C ASP A 75 9.43 -2.03 -20.13
N TRP A 76 10.20 -2.34 -19.07
CA TRP A 76 9.86 -1.97 -17.70
C TRP A 76 9.61 -0.46 -17.54
N GLN A 77 10.35 0.37 -18.30
CA GLN A 77 10.18 1.82 -18.29
C GLN A 77 8.84 2.26 -18.91
N THR A 78 8.26 1.44 -19.79
CA THR A 78 6.94 1.71 -20.40
C THR A 78 5.78 1.41 -19.45
N ILE A 79 6.04 0.66 -18.38
CA ILE A 79 5.05 0.23 -17.38
C ILE A 79 5.38 0.75 -15.97
N GLY A 80 6.07 1.89 -15.89
CA GLY A 80 6.14 2.72 -14.69
C GLY A 80 7.42 2.60 -13.86
N PHE A 81 8.42 1.86 -14.34
CA PHE A 81 9.75 1.80 -13.73
C PHE A 81 10.70 2.84 -14.32
N THR A 82 11.84 3.09 -13.66
CA THR A 82 12.86 4.00 -14.19
C THR A 82 14.12 3.27 -14.66
N SER A 83 14.36 2.05 -14.18
CA SER A 83 15.42 1.16 -14.64
C SER A 83 14.89 0.03 -15.55
N CYS A 84 15.77 -0.55 -16.35
CA CYS A 84 15.50 -1.80 -17.06
C CYS A 84 15.47 -3.02 -16.14
N ASN A 85 16.02 -2.87 -14.93
CA ASN A 85 15.93 -3.84 -13.84
C ASN A 85 14.94 -3.29 -12.80
N PRO A 86 13.70 -3.83 -12.72
CA PRO A 86 12.69 -3.34 -11.78
C PRO A 86 13.13 -3.39 -10.32
N GLY A 87 14.05 -4.30 -9.99
CA GLY A 87 14.63 -4.45 -8.65
C GLY A 87 15.33 -3.19 -8.13
N ASP A 88 15.83 -2.32 -9.00
CA ASP A 88 16.53 -1.09 -8.60
C ASP A 88 15.56 -0.06 -7.99
N ASP A 89 14.37 0.07 -8.59
CA ASP A 89 13.34 1.02 -8.17
C ASP A 89 12.64 0.56 -6.88
N ILE A 90 12.35 -0.74 -6.76
CA ILE A 90 11.57 -1.31 -5.65
C ILE A 90 12.40 -1.73 -4.44
N ARG A 91 13.74 -1.65 -4.54
CA ARG A 91 14.68 -2.08 -3.49
C ARG A 91 14.33 -1.54 -2.10
N ALA A 92 13.90 -0.28 -2.00
CA ALA A 92 13.58 0.35 -0.72
C ALA A 92 12.21 -0.06 -0.14
N GLY A 93 11.34 -0.68 -0.94
CA GLY A 93 10.08 -1.26 -0.49
C GLY A 93 10.16 -2.76 -0.15
N GLY A 94 11.28 -3.41 -0.47
CA GLY A 94 11.46 -4.85 -0.28
C GLY A 94 10.47 -5.71 -1.08
N GLU A 95 10.22 -6.93 -0.60
CA GLU A 95 9.19 -7.83 -1.13
C GLU A 95 7.80 -7.18 -1.04
N LEU A 96 7.50 -6.49 0.07
CA LEU A 96 6.21 -5.84 0.30
C LEU A 96 5.89 -4.77 -0.77
N GLY A 97 6.88 -3.98 -1.17
CA GLY A 97 6.73 -2.97 -2.22
C GLY A 97 6.27 -3.56 -3.56
N LEU A 98 6.84 -4.72 -3.93
CA LEU A 98 6.45 -5.44 -5.13
C LEU A 98 5.05 -6.04 -5.00
N GLU A 99 4.72 -6.64 -3.85
CA GLU A 99 3.38 -7.19 -3.60
C GLU A 99 2.30 -6.12 -3.68
N CYS A 100 2.56 -4.92 -3.13
CA CYS A 100 1.65 -3.77 -3.22
C CYS A 100 1.40 -3.34 -4.67
N LEU A 101 2.47 -3.25 -5.48
CA LEU A 101 2.34 -2.95 -6.91
C LEU A 101 1.52 -4.02 -7.64
N VAL A 102 1.81 -5.30 -7.43
CA VAL A 102 1.07 -6.41 -8.04
C VAL A 102 -0.40 -6.37 -7.65
N PHE A 103 -0.69 -6.20 -6.35
CA PHE A 103 -2.05 -6.08 -5.87
C PHE A 103 -2.79 -4.93 -6.57
N PHE A 104 -2.15 -3.77 -6.70
CA PHE A 104 -2.78 -2.60 -7.31
C PHE A 104 -3.08 -2.81 -8.79
N VAL A 105 -2.14 -3.32 -9.58
CA VAL A 105 -2.35 -3.51 -11.02
C VAL A 105 -3.38 -4.60 -11.34
N GLU A 106 -3.52 -5.60 -10.46
CA GLU A 106 -4.49 -6.69 -10.64
C GLU A 106 -5.91 -6.30 -10.20
N ASN A 107 -6.04 -5.55 -9.11
CA ASN A 107 -7.35 -5.17 -8.56
C ASN A 107 -7.87 -3.84 -9.13
N TYR A 108 -6.98 -2.96 -9.57
CA TYR A 108 -7.28 -1.61 -10.10
C TYR A 108 -6.58 -1.37 -11.44
N PRO A 109 -6.81 -2.23 -12.47
CA PRO A 109 -6.11 -2.15 -13.75
C PRO A 109 -6.49 -0.90 -14.58
N GLY A 110 -7.63 -0.27 -14.30
CA GLY A 110 -8.01 0.99 -14.96
C GLY A 110 -7.16 2.15 -14.45
N GLU A 111 -7.03 2.21 -13.13
CA GLU A 111 -6.32 3.22 -12.37
C GLU A 111 -4.81 3.10 -12.59
N ALA A 112 -4.26 1.88 -12.53
CA ALA A 112 -2.86 1.63 -12.86
C ALA A 112 -2.47 2.14 -14.25
N ARG A 113 -3.33 1.94 -15.25
CA ARG A 113 -3.10 2.45 -16.61
C ARG A 113 -3.25 3.97 -16.70
N MET A 114 -4.17 4.55 -15.94
CA MET A 114 -4.35 5.99 -15.89
C MET A 114 -3.09 6.66 -15.32
N LEU A 115 -2.63 6.22 -14.15
CA LEU A 115 -1.40 6.71 -13.50
C LEU A 115 -0.19 6.56 -14.44
N ASN A 116 -0.05 5.41 -15.10
CA ASN A 116 1.07 5.17 -16.01
C ASN A 116 1.04 6.01 -17.30
N ARG A 117 -0.09 6.63 -17.66
CA ARG A 117 -0.19 7.54 -18.82
C ARG A 117 0.22 8.97 -18.50
N HIS A 118 0.28 9.34 -17.22
CA HIS A 118 0.75 10.66 -16.82
C HIS A 118 2.23 10.79 -17.21
N LEU A 119 2.52 11.75 -18.09
CA LEU A 119 3.87 11.96 -18.60
C LEU A 119 4.81 12.27 -17.42
N GLY A 120 5.88 11.48 -17.27
CA GLY A 120 6.85 11.66 -16.19
C GLY A 120 6.41 11.16 -14.81
N TYR A 121 5.27 10.46 -14.70
CA TYR A 121 4.79 9.92 -13.43
C TYR A 121 5.66 8.74 -12.96
N PRO A 122 6.24 8.80 -11.75
CA PRO A 122 7.20 7.81 -11.29
C PRO A 122 6.52 6.65 -10.56
N LEU A 123 5.65 5.88 -11.22
CA LEU A 123 4.75 4.89 -10.59
C LEU A 123 5.46 3.96 -9.58
N ALA A 124 6.55 3.30 -9.96
CA ALA A 124 7.26 2.39 -9.06
C ALA A 124 7.85 3.12 -7.84
N LYS A 125 8.43 4.32 -8.03
CA LYS A 125 8.99 5.11 -6.92
C LYS A 125 7.91 5.68 -6.01
N ALA A 126 6.79 6.13 -6.58
CA ALA A 126 5.62 6.60 -5.85
C ALA A 126 5.06 5.47 -4.96
N ALA A 127 4.89 4.27 -5.51
CA ALA A 127 4.47 3.10 -4.75
C ALA A 127 5.42 2.79 -3.60
N VAL A 128 6.74 2.77 -3.83
CA VAL A 128 7.73 2.53 -2.78
C VAL A 128 7.67 3.59 -1.67
N ALA A 129 7.51 4.86 -2.05
CA ALA A 129 7.38 5.95 -1.08
C ALA A 129 6.10 5.82 -0.25
N VAL A 130 4.97 5.47 -0.88
CA VAL A 130 3.70 5.22 -0.19
C VAL A 130 3.80 4.04 0.76
N VAL A 131 4.40 2.92 0.35
CA VAL A 131 4.61 1.77 1.25
C VAL A 131 5.43 2.21 2.45
N ARG A 132 6.53 2.94 2.25
CA ARG A 132 7.35 3.45 3.36
C ARG A 132 6.54 4.33 4.32
N VAL A 133 5.75 5.27 3.80
CA VAL A 133 4.86 6.13 4.62
C VAL A 133 3.91 5.28 5.46
N LEU A 134 3.30 4.24 4.87
CA LEU A 134 2.42 3.35 5.61
C LEU A 134 3.16 2.55 6.68
N MET A 135 4.36 2.04 6.40
CA MET A 135 5.18 1.34 7.38
C MET A 135 5.59 2.25 8.55
N GLU A 136 5.81 3.54 8.29
CA GLU A 136 6.10 4.54 9.33
C GLU A 136 4.86 4.88 10.16
N ILE A 137 3.70 5.09 9.53
CA ILE A 137 2.43 5.36 10.22
C ILE A 137 2.02 4.17 11.08
N LEU A 138 2.18 2.94 10.59
CA LEU A 138 1.89 1.72 11.35
C LEU A 138 2.98 1.37 12.37
N HIS A 139 3.98 2.25 12.54
CA HIS A 139 5.08 2.07 13.48
C HIS A 139 5.85 0.75 13.29
N VAL A 140 5.84 0.20 12.07
CA VAL A 140 6.59 -1.00 11.72
C VAL A 140 8.06 -0.68 11.45
N VAL A 141 8.31 0.52 10.93
CA VAL A 141 9.63 1.08 10.64
C VAL A 141 9.67 2.50 11.18
N ALA A 142 10.82 2.91 11.72
CA ALA A 142 11.02 4.29 12.16
C ALA A 142 11.45 5.19 10.99
N MET A 143 11.43 6.51 11.18
CA MET A 143 11.80 7.48 10.14
C MET A 143 13.20 7.25 9.55
N ASP A 144 14.14 6.79 10.39
CA ASP A 144 15.52 6.49 10.02
C ASP A 144 15.68 5.12 9.32
N GLY A 145 14.60 4.35 9.16
CA GLY A 145 14.60 3.03 8.57
C GLY A 145 14.90 1.89 9.55
N SER A 146 15.09 2.18 10.84
CA SER A 146 15.24 1.15 11.87
C SER A 146 13.90 0.46 12.17
N LYS A 147 13.95 -0.64 12.94
CA LYS A 147 12.72 -1.33 13.37
C LYS A 147 11.86 -0.39 14.19
N GLY A 148 10.56 -0.34 13.87
CA GLY A 148 9.60 0.47 14.60
C GLY A 148 9.19 -0.14 15.94
N ASN A 149 8.28 0.55 16.62
CA ASN A 149 7.96 0.35 18.04
C ASN A 149 6.59 -0.31 18.29
N PHE A 150 5.97 -0.97 17.32
CA PHE A 150 4.90 -1.93 17.65
C PHE A 150 5.51 -3.09 18.48
N PRO A 151 4.84 -3.65 19.51
CA PRO A 151 3.41 -3.57 19.86
C PRO A 151 3.04 -2.50 20.90
N VAL A 152 4.00 -1.72 21.41
CA VAL A 152 3.75 -0.84 22.57
C VAL A 152 3.05 0.46 22.21
N GLN A 153 2.93 0.75 20.91
CA GLN A 153 2.33 1.97 20.41
C GLN A 153 0.81 1.95 20.51
N GLU A 154 0.26 3.00 21.11
CA GLU A 154 -1.17 3.26 21.13
C GLU A 154 -1.58 4.14 19.94
N THR A 155 -2.61 3.71 19.20
CA THR A 155 -3.18 4.46 18.07
C THR A 155 -4.70 4.31 18.00
N LEU A 156 -5.34 5.17 17.20
CA LEU A 156 -6.78 5.21 17.00
C LEU A 156 -7.26 4.46 15.75
N TYR A 157 -6.38 3.72 15.08
CA TYR A 157 -6.63 3.23 13.72
C TYR A 157 -6.10 1.81 13.47
N TRP A 158 -5.78 1.05 14.53
CA TRP A 158 -5.38 -0.34 14.36
C TRP A 158 -6.46 -1.18 13.69
N GLN A 159 -7.72 -0.88 13.98
CA GLN A 159 -8.90 -1.56 13.41
C GLN A 159 -9.00 -1.50 11.89
N LEU A 160 -8.21 -0.63 11.23
CA LEU A 160 -8.08 -0.65 9.77
C LEU A 160 -7.31 -1.87 9.25
N LEU A 161 -6.66 -2.66 10.13
CA LEU A 161 -5.97 -3.90 9.82
C LEU A 161 -6.83 -5.12 10.20
N ASP A 162 -8.10 -5.09 9.83
CA ASP A 162 -9.10 -6.13 10.11
C ASP A 162 -8.98 -7.38 9.22
N ALA A 163 -8.22 -7.31 8.13
CA ALA A 163 -7.95 -8.42 7.23
C ALA A 163 -6.56 -8.33 6.57
N ASP A 164 -6.06 -9.46 6.06
CA ASP A 164 -4.78 -9.56 5.33
C ASP A 164 -4.71 -8.59 4.13
N ALA A 165 -5.86 -8.30 3.51
CA ALA A 165 -5.98 -7.40 2.38
C ALA A 165 -6.02 -5.91 2.76
N SER A 166 -6.32 -5.57 4.02
CA SER A 166 -6.64 -4.19 4.41
C SER A 166 -5.43 -3.26 4.26
N PHE A 167 -4.22 -3.75 4.49
CA PHE A 167 -2.99 -3.00 4.20
C PHE A 167 -2.86 -2.65 2.71
N PHE A 168 -3.14 -3.60 1.82
CA PHE A 168 -3.03 -3.41 0.38
C PHE A 168 -4.12 -2.49 -0.17
N GLN A 169 -5.30 -2.51 0.43
CA GLN A 169 -6.39 -1.58 0.13
C GLN A 169 -6.05 -0.17 0.61
N LEU A 170 -5.51 -0.02 1.82
CA LEU A 170 -4.98 1.24 2.33
C LEU A 170 -3.86 1.79 1.44
N PHE A 171 -2.95 0.92 0.97
CA PHE A 171 -1.95 1.26 -0.04
C PHE A 171 -2.57 1.82 -1.31
N ALA A 172 -3.61 1.18 -1.85
CA ALA A 172 -4.30 1.68 -3.03
C ALA A 172 -4.92 3.07 -2.82
N PHE A 173 -5.57 3.32 -1.68
CA PHE A 173 -6.07 4.66 -1.31
C PHE A 173 -4.94 5.70 -1.30
N CYS A 174 -3.80 5.34 -0.70
CA CYS A 174 -2.68 6.26 -0.55
C CYS A 174 -1.96 6.52 -1.87
N LEU A 175 -1.89 5.53 -2.77
CA LEU A 175 -1.30 5.70 -4.09
C LEU A 175 -2.16 6.62 -4.98
N LEU A 176 -3.48 6.50 -4.92
CA LEU A 176 -4.39 7.42 -5.61
C LEU A 176 -4.33 8.84 -5.02
N MET A 177 -4.21 8.96 -3.70
CA MET A 177 -3.96 10.25 -3.05
C MET A 177 -2.62 10.85 -3.51
N PHE A 178 -1.57 10.05 -3.63
CA PHE A 178 -0.29 10.51 -4.13
C PHE A 178 -0.40 11.05 -5.57
N ASP A 179 -1.17 10.39 -6.44
CA ASP A 179 -1.43 10.86 -7.80
C ASP A 179 -2.10 12.24 -7.82
N GLU A 180 -3.09 12.50 -6.97
CA GLU A 180 -3.72 13.83 -6.87
C GLU A 180 -2.72 14.91 -6.46
N LEU A 181 -1.87 14.63 -5.46
CA LEU A 181 -0.81 15.54 -5.03
C LEU A 181 0.22 15.78 -6.14
N TYR A 182 0.54 14.74 -6.91
CA TYR A 182 1.41 14.86 -8.08
C TYR A 182 0.79 15.74 -9.17
N CYS A 183 -0.48 15.53 -9.51
CA CYS A 183 -1.18 16.34 -10.50
C CYS A 183 -1.26 17.82 -10.07
N GLU A 184 -1.53 18.08 -8.79
CA GLU A 184 -1.51 19.44 -8.23
C GLU A 184 -0.12 20.08 -8.36
N TRP A 185 0.94 19.34 -8.02
CA TRP A 185 2.32 19.79 -8.17
C TRP A 185 2.69 20.09 -9.63
N VAL A 186 2.34 19.22 -10.57
CA VAL A 186 2.56 19.44 -12.01
C VAL A 186 1.81 20.69 -12.48
N SER A 187 0.55 20.86 -12.05
CA SER A 187 -0.26 22.02 -12.43
C SER A 187 0.32 23.35 -11.91
N THR A 188 0.97 23.33 -10.75
CA THR A 188 1.56 24.50 -10.11
C THR A 188 2.92 24.86 -10.69
N THR A 189 3.73 23.85 -11.03
CA THR A 189 5.10 24.04 -11.52
C THR A 189 5.20 24.18 -13.03
N GLY A 190 4.21 23.69 -13.78
CA GLY A 190 4.23 23.68 -15.25
C GLY A 190 5.27 22.73 -15.86
N VAL A 191 5.98 21.95 -15.05
CA VAL A 191 7.03 21.03 -15.47
C VAL A 191 6.41 19.67 -15.81
N ALA A 192 5.73 19.59 -16.94
CA ALA A 192 5.07 18.35 -17.37
C ALA A 192 6.03 17.29 -17.95
N ALA A 193 7.33 17.59 -18.08
CA ALA A 193 8.24 16.83 -18.94
C ALA A 193 9.59 16.41 -18.33
N GLN A 194 9.85 16.72 -17.05
CA GLN A 194 11.06 16.22 -16.36
C GLN A 194 10.68 15.08 -15.44
N ALA A 195 11.51 14.03 -15.42
CA ALA A 195 11.34 12.90 -14.52
C ALA A 195 11.23 13.43 -13.09
N CYS A 196 10.18 13.02 -12.37
CA CYS A 196 9.99 13.41 -10.99
C CYS A 196 11.15 12.86 -10.15
N ASP A 197 12.02 13.77 -9.71
CA ASP A 197 13.19 13.41 -8.91
C ASP A 197 12.79 12.80 -7.57
N THR A 198 13.68 11.98 -7.01
CA THR A 198 13.45 11.29 -5.74
C THR A 198 13.11 12.25 -4.59
N SER A 199 13.65 13.46 -4.59
CA SER A 199 13.33 14.49 -3.59
C SER A 199 11.88 14.98 -3.68
N ILE A 200 11.35 15.15 -4.90
CA ILE A 200 9.96 15.54 -5.12
C ILE A 200 9.03 14.40 -4.71
N VAL A 201 9.37 13.16 -5.07
CA VAL A 201 8.60 11.98 -4.62
C VAL A 201 8.54 11.92 -3.10
N ALA A 202 9.66 12.15 -2.40
CA ALA A 202 9.68 12.18 -0.94
C ALA A 202 8.82 13.32 -0.38
N GLN A 203 8.91 14.53 -0.93
CA GLN A 203 8.10 15.67 -0.51
C GLN A 203 6.59 15.42 -0.67
N LEU A 204 6.17 14.83 -1.80
CA LEU A 204 4.76 14.48 -2.03
C LEU A 204 4.30 13.37 -1.10
N ALA A 205 5.17 12.39 -0.81
CA ALA A 205 4.88 11.33 0.16
C ALA A 205 4.70 11.89 1.58
N ASP A 206 5.52 12.85 2.00
CA ASP A 206 5.39 13.53 3.30
C ASP A 206 4.09 14.35 3.40
N GLN A 207 3.67 15.00 2.32
CA GLN A 207 2.36 15.67 2.25
C GLN A 207 1.21 14.65 2.38
N GLY A 208 1.30 13.54 1.65
CA GLY A 208 0.35 12.43 1.75
C GLY A 208 0.28 11.85 3.17
N LYS A 209 1.43 11.68 3.82
CA LYS A 209 1.54 11.23 5.21
C LYS A 209 0.81 12.18 6.17
N ALA A 210 1.02 13.48 6.04
CA ALA A 210 0.36 14.48 6.87
C ALA A 210 -1.17 14.46 6.68
N LYS A 211 -1.63 14.35 5.43
CA LYS A 211 -3.05 14.25 5.09
C LYS A 211 -3.69 12.98 5.67
N LEU A 212 -3.03 11.83 5.50
CA LEU A 212 -3.51 10.56 6.05
C LEU A 212 -3.58 10.61 7.59
N LEU A 213 -2.53 11.07 8.27
CA LEU A 213 -2.54 11.19 9.72
C LEU A 213 -3.64 12.11 10.24
N ALA A 214 -3.96 13.20 9.52
CA ALA A 214 -5.08 14.06 9.87
C ALA A 214 -6.43 13.32 9.83
N THR A 215 -6.62 12.43 8.86
CA THR A 215 -7.81 11.57 8.77
C THR A 215 -7.81 10.49 9.84
N LEU A 216 -6.68 9.81 10.07
CA LEU A 216 -6.55 8.75 11.06
C LEU A 216 -6.78 9.23 12.50
N ARG A 217 -6.48 10.50 12.81
CA ARG A 217 -6.81 11.14 14.10
C ARG A 217 -8.31 11.24 14.37
N ARG A 218 -9.15 11.05 13.36
CA ARG A 218 -10.62 11.01 13.51
C ARG A 218 -11.14 9.63 13.90
N ALA A 219 -10.24 8.68 14.20
CA ALA A 219 -10.55 7.31 14.60
C ALA A 219 -11.48 6.58 13.60
N PRO A 220 -11.06 6.42 12.34
CA PRO A 220 -11.87 5.70 11.35
C PRO A 220 -12.06 4.24 11.77
N GLU A 221 -13.28 3.71 11.66
CA GLU A 221 -13.57 2.32 12.01
C GLU A 221 -13.30 1.39 10.85
N HIS A 222 -13.48 1.87 9.61
CA HIS A 222 -13.34 1.09 8.39
C HIS A 222 -12.52 1.84 7.34
N LEU A 223 -11.92 1.10 6.39
CA LEU A 223 -11.25 1.71 5.24
C LEU A 223 -12.18 2.58 4.39
N THR A 224 -13.49 2.30 4.40
CA THR A 224 -14.50 3.13 3.74
C THR A 224 -14.62 4.53 4.34
N ASP A 225 -14.13 4.75 5.56
CA ASP A 225 -14.13 6.07 6.19
C ASP A 225 -13.00 6.95 5.64
N LEU A 226 -12.06 6.36 4.87
CA LEU A 226 -10.97 7.04 4.20
C LEU A 226 -11.32 7.47 2.76
N ILE A 227 -12.57 7.31 2.32
CA ILE A 227 -12.96 7.62 0.92
C ILE A 227 -12.74 9.09 0.54
N ASP A 228 -12.80 9.99 1.50
CA ASP A 228 -12.60 11.43 1.29
C ASP A 228 -11.11 11.83 1.31
N LEU A 229 -10.20 10.86 1.49
CA LEU A 229 -8.76 11.10 1.46
C LEU A 229 -8.29 11.58 0.08
N CYS A 230 -8.93 11.10 -0.99
CA CYS A 230 -8.70 11.53 -2.35
C CYS A 230 -10.02 11.49 -3.15
N GLY A 231 -10.18 12.39 -4.13
CA GLY A 231 -11.33 12.39 -5.03
C GLY A 231 -11.52 11.06 -5.78
N ASN A 232 -10.42 10.36 -6.08
CA ASN A 232 -10.43 9.01 -6.64
C ASN A 232 -10.81 7.90 -5.63
N GLY A 233 -10.90 8.19 -4.33
CA GLY A 233 -11.27 7.23 -3.28
C GLY A 233 -12.68 6.66 -3.45
N GLN A 234 -13.58 7.38 -4.13
CA GLN A 234 -14.94 6.90 -4.46
C GLN A 234 -14.92 5.70 -5.44
N ILE A 235 -13.86 5.55 -6.24
CA ILE A 235 -13.68 4.41 -7.15
C ILE A 235 -13.45 3.14 -6.33
N LEU A 236 -12.61 3.23 -5.30
CA LEU A 236 -12.30 2.14 -4.39
C LEU A 236 -13.55 1.68 -3.62
N ARG A 237 -14.47 2.61 -3.29
CA ARG A 237 -15.78 2.27 -2.68
C ARG A 237 -16.64 1.39 -3.60
N LYS A 238 -16.75 1.73 -4.89
CA LYS A 238 -17.61 0.97 -5.84
C LYS A 238 -17.09 -0.44 -6.09
N LEU A 239 -15.78 -0.64 -6.08
CA LEU A 239 -15.15 -1.95 -6.26
C LEU A 239 -15.16 -2.77 -4.96
N HIS A 240 -14.97 -2.13 -3.79
CA HIS A 240 -15.11 -2.81 -2.49
C HIS A 240 -16.54 -3.29 -2.23
N LEU A 241 -17.56 -2.49 -2.54
CA LEU A 241 -18.96 -2.91 -2.49
C LEU A 241 -19.26 -4.10 -3.42
N LYS A 242 -18.57 -4.19 -4.58
CA LYS A 242 -18.66 -5.36 -5.46
C LYS A 242 -17.94 -6.58 -4.89
N LEU A 243 -16.75 -6.42 -4.33
CA LEU A 243 -16.00 -7.49 -3.67
C LEU A 243 -16.78 -8.09 -2.48
N ASP A 244 -17.48 -7.25 -1.71
CA ASP A 244 -18.35 -7.70 -0.60
C ASP A 244 -19.65 -8.38 -1.09
N LEU A 245 -20.25 -7.89 -2.18
CA LEU A 245 -21.43 -8.52 -2.79
C LEU A 245 -21.09 -9.87 -3.48
N ASP A 246 -19.91 -9.97 -4.08
CA ASP A 246 -19.38 -11.19 -4.72
C ASP A 246 -18.74 -12.16 -3.70
N ALA A 247 -18.66 -11.80 -2.41
CA ALA A 247 -18.19 -12.66 -1.33
C ALA A 247 -19.13 -13.86 -1.03
N LYS A 248 -20.25 -14.01 -1.76
CA LYS A 248 -20.96 -15.30 -1.87
C LYS A 248 -20.16 -16.27 -2.75
N LYS A 249 -19.19 -16.91 -2.10
CA LYS A 249 -18.13 -17.81 -2.58
C LYS A 249 -16.97 -17.10 -3.28
N PRO A 250 -15.88 -16.78 -2.54
CA PRO A 250 -14.66 -16.32 -3.18
C PRO A 250 -14.11 -17.41 -4.09
N LYS A 251 -13.83 -17.07 -5.35
CA LYS A 251 -12.82 -17.81 -6.12
C LYS A 251 -11.52 -17.72 -5.32
N PRO A 252 -10.78 -18.83 -5.11
CA PRO A 252 -9.54 -18.78 -4.37
C PRO A 252 -8.58 -17.84 -5.08
N ASN A 253 -8.30 -16.68 -4.48
CA ASN A 253 -7.28 -15.76 -4.97
C ASN A 253 -6.01 -15.94 -4.11
N ALA A 254 -4.85 -15.56 -4.67
CA ALA A 254 -3.56 -15.75 -3.98
C ALA A 254 -3.46 -14.96 -2.67
N TRP A 255 -4.33 -13.97 -2.47
CA TRP A 255 -4.36 -13.05 -1.34
C TRP A 255 -5.24 -13.54 -0.17
N SER A 256 -6.04 -14.60 -0.39
CA SER A 256 -6.89 -15.21 0.65
C SER A 256 -6.29 -16.47 1.28
N LYS A 257 -5.10 -16.92 0.83
CA LYS A 257 -4.44 -18.08 1.39
C LYS A 257 -3.55 -17.66 2.55
N ARG A 258 -3.91 -18.13 3.75
CA ARG A 258 -3.00 -18.22 4.90
C ARG A 258 -1.67 -18.78 4.42
N VAL A 259 -0.60 -18.00 4.58
CA VAL A 259 0.74 -18.56 4.60
C VAL A 259 0.84 -19.33 5.91
N ASP A 260 0.61 -20.64 5.85
CA ASP A 260 0.77 -21.53 7.00
C ASP A 260 2.20 -21.41 7.52
N LEU A 261 2.38 -20.62 8.59
CA LEU A 261 3.66 -20.31 9.22
C LEU A 261 4.17 -21.42 10.14
N PHE A 262 3.66 -22.65 9.99
CA PHE A 262 4.10 -23.82 10.74
C PHE A 262 4.42 -24.98 9.81
N PHE A 263 5.54 -24.90 9.10
CA PHE A 263 6.23 -26.10 8.61
C PHE A 263 7.64 -26.11 9.18
N GLY A 264 7.81 -26.88 10.25
CA GLY A 264 9.13 -27.24 10.76
C GLY A 264 9.24 -27.22 12.27
N LEU A 265 8.41 -27.97 13.00
CA LEU A 265 8.69 -28.47 14.35
C LEU A 265 7.62 -29.53 14.70
N GLU A 266 7.86 -30.79 14.32
CA GLU A 266 7.18 -32.06 14.70
C GLU A 266 7.36 -33.02 13.50
N GLN A 267 7.90 -34.24 13.52
CA GLN A 267 8.32 -35.21 14.54
C GLN A 267 9.47 -36.03 13.93
N LYS A 268 10.59 -36.20 14.65
CA LYS A 268 11.43 -37.40 14.53
C LYS A 268 11.34 -38.13 15.86
N GLY A 269 10.37 -39.02 15.94
CA GLY A 269 10.11 -39.90 17.06
C GLY A 269 9.48 -41.18 16.52
N HIS A 270 10.35 -42.09 16.07
CA HIS A 270 10.32 -43.56 16.17
C HIS A 270 11.23 -44.16 15.10
#